data_AF-A0A6J4RFH4-F1
#
_entry.id   AF-A0A6J4RFH4-F1
#
_cell.length_a   1.000
_cell.length_b   1.000
_cell.length_c   1.000
_cell.angle_alpha   90.00
_cell.angle_beta   90.00
_cell.angle_gamma   90.00
#
_symmetry.space_group_name_H-M   'P 1'
#
loop_
_entity.id
_entity.type
_entity.pdbx_description
1 polymer ?
#
loop_
_entity_poly.entity_id
_entity_poly.type
_entity_poly.pdbx_seq_one_letter_code
_entity_poly.pdbx_strand_id
1 'polypeptide(L)' 'EHGWLRLDPAGSDVGIGETLEVVPVHACPVANLAHELVIVRDGAVIARWPVVAAGRVR' A
#
# COMPACT_ATOMS: atom_id res chain seq x y z
N GLU A 1 -3.48 -9.65 7.80
CA GLU A 1 -3.27 -9.94 6.36
C GLU A 1 -4.56 -10.18 5.57
N HIS A 2 -5.70 -9.58 5.92
CA HIS A 2 -6.91 -9.69 5.10
C HIS A 2 -7.67 -8.36 5.12
N GLY A 3 -8.29 -8.02 3.99
CA GLY A 3 -9.24 -6.94 3.83
C GLY A 3 -10.44 -7.44 3.03
N TRP A 4 -11.54 -6.70 3.08
CA TRP A 4 -12.75 -7.04 2.33
C TRP A 4 -13.04 -5.95 1.30
N LEU A 5 -13.24 -6.35 0.06
CA LEU A 5 -13.72 -5.49 -1.01
C LEU A 5 -15.18 -5.82 -1.29
N ARG A 6 -15.99 -4.77 -1.44
CA ARG A 6 -17.34 -4.91 -1.98
C ARG A 6 -17.29 -4.58 -3.46
N LEU A 7 -17.43 -5.60 -4.30
CA LEU A 7 -17.47 -5.45 -5.74
C LEU A 7 -18.88 -5.03 -6.21
N ASP A 8 -18.96 -4.45 -7.40
CA ASP A 8 -20.25 -4.11 -8.00
C ASP A 8 -21.02 -5.41 -8.35
N PRO A 9 -22.26 -5.58 -7.85
CA PRO A 9 -23.10 -6.73 -8.17
C PRO A 9 -23.39 -6.90 -9.68
N ALA A 10 -23.34 -5.83 -10.47
CA ALA A 10 -23.51 -5.88 -11.92
C ALA A 10 -22.29 -6.49 -12.65
N GLY A 11 -21.17 -6.67 -11.95
CA GLY A 11 -19.94 -7.23 -12.48
C GLY A 11 -18.72 -6.42 -12.04
N SER A 12 -17.58 -7.09 -11.96
CA SER A 12 -16.27 -6.51 -11.65
C SER A 12 -15.22 -7.21 -12.50
N ASP A 13 -14.22 -6.47 -12.94
CA ASP A 13 -13.06 -6.98 -13.67
C ASP A 13 -11.95 -7.50 -12.75
N VAL A 14 -12.02 -7.19 -11.44
CA VAL A 14 -11.08 -7.70 -10.43
C VAL A 14 -10.94 -9.22 -10.47
N GLY A 15 -9.73 -9.69 -10.81
CA GLY A 15 -9.39 -11.10 -10.94
C GLY A 15 -8.57 -11.67 -9.77
N ILE A 16 -8.56 -13.00 -9.64
CA ILE A 16 -7.66 -13.68 -8.70
C ILE A 16 -6.21 -13.48 -9.15
N GLY A 17 -5.34 -13.05 -8.23
CA GLY A 17 -3.93 -12.77 -8.49
C GLY A 17 -3.64 -11.35 -8.97
N GLU A 18 -4.68 -10.53 -9.15
CA GLU A 18 -4.51 -9.12 -9.50
C GLU A 18 -3.92 -8.31 -8.34
N THR A 19 -3.04 -7.38 -8.67
CA THR A 19 -2.47 -6.44 -7.69
C THR A 19 -3.31 -5.17 -7.68
N LEU A 20 -3.80 -4.80 -6.51
CA LEU A 20 -4.61 -3.60 -6.30
C LEU A 20 -3.81 -2.54 -5.55
N GLU A 21 -4.01 -1.26 -5.90
CA GLU A 21 -3.51 -0.13 -5.12
C GLU A 21 -4.55 0.25 -4.05
N VAL A 22 -4.11 0.31 -2.79
CA VAL A 22 -4.96 0.72 -1.67
C VAL A 22 -4.45 2.03 -1.10
N VAL A 23 -5.26 3.08 -1.22
CA VAL A 23 -4.95 4.39 -0.62
C VAL A 23 -5.24 4.33 0.89
N PRO A 24 -4.24 4.56 1.75
CA PRO A 24 -4.46 4.51 3.19
C PRO A 24 -5.32 5.70 3.65
N VAL A 25 -6.20 5.46 4.61
CA VAL A 25 -7.02 6.54 5.23
C VAL A 25 -6.14 7.57 5.92
N HIS A 26 -5.05 7.13 6.57
CA HIS A 26 -4.07 8.02 7.18
C HIS A 26 -2.65 7.52 6.88
N ALA A 27 -1.87 8.36 6.19
CA ALA A 27 -0.52 8.00 5.74
C ALA A 27 0.48 7.78 6.90
N CYS A 28 0.44 8.64 7.93
CA CYS A 28 1.42 8.64 9.02
C CYS A 28 1.52 7.29 9.76
N PRO A 29 0.42 6.69 10.25
CA PRO A 29 0.51 5.40 10.95
C PRO A 29 0.94 4.27 10.01
N VAL A 30 0.52 4.26 8.74
CA VAL A 30 0.90 3.22 7.78
C VAL A 30 2.40 3.29 7.46
N ALA A 31 2.94 4.49 7.25
CA ALA A 31 4.38 4.67 7.07
C ALA A 31 5.18 4.18 8.29
N ASN A 32 4.65 4.35 9.50
CA ASN A 32 5.29 3.87 10.73
C ASN A 32 5.26 2.33 10.90
N LEU A 33 4.39 1.62 10.17
CA LEU A 33 4.32 0.16 10.15
C LEU A 33 5.31 -0.47 9.16
N ALA A 34 5.84 0.31 8.21
CA ALA A 34 6.74 -0.18 7.16
C ALA A 34 8.21 0.12 7.49
N HIS A 35 9.11 -0.76 7.07
CA HIS A 35 10.57 -0.55 7.17
C HIS A 35 11.11 0.35 6.05
N GLU A 36 10.44 0.39 4.91
CA GLU A 36 10.82 1.19 3.75
C GLU A 36 9.61 1.68 2.96
N LEU A 37 9.81 2.73 2.17
CA LEU A 37 8.89 3.22 1.16
C LEU A 37 9.44 2.89 -0.22
N VAL A 38 8.62 2.25 -1.05
CA VAL A 38 8.96 1.99 -2.46
C VAL A 38 8.57 3.21 -3.29
N ILE A 39 9.54 3.84 -3.95
CA ILE A 39 9.31 5.06 -4.74
C ILE A 39 9.08 4.66 -6.19
N VAL A 40 7.91 5.00 -6.72
CA VAL A 40 7.49 4.66 -8.08
C VAL A 40 7.35 5.94 -8.91
N ARG A 41 7.85 5.90 -10.15
CA ARG A 41 7.63 6.93 -11.17
C ARG A 41 7.42 6.26 -12.52
N ASP A 42 6.40 6.70 -13.25
CA ASP A 42 6.06 6.16 -14.58
C ASP A 42 5.91 4.62 -14.60
N GLY A 43 5.32 4.06 -13.54
CA GLY A 43 5.11 2.62 -13.39
C GLY A 43 6.36 1.81 -13.02
N ALA A 44 7.52 2.46 -12.86
CA ALA A 44 8.76 1.81 -12.49
C ALA A 44 9.21 2.18 -11.06
N VAL A 45 9.76 1.20 -10.34
CA VAL A 45 10.42 1.47 -9.06
C VAL A 45 11.74 2.18 -9.33
N ILE A 46 11.89 3.39 -8.80
CA ILE A 46 13.09 4.22 -8.99
C ILE A 46 13.98 4.27 -7.74
N ALA A 47 13.44 3.96 -6.56
CA ALA A 47 14.19 3.93 -5.30
C ALA A 47 13.44 3.16 -4.21
N ARG A 48 14.16 2.84 -3.13
CA ARG A 48 13.61 2.40 -1.85
C ARG A 48 14.17 3.31 -0.77
N TRP A 49 13.32 3.91 0.05
CA TRP A 49 13.73 4.81 1.13
C TRP A 49 13.50 4.12 2.48
N PRO A 50 14.53 3.99 3.34
CA PRO A 50 14.31 3.44 4.67
C PRO A 50 13.45 4.39 5.51
N VAL A 51 12.48 3.85 6.24
CA VAL A 51 11.76 4.59 7.28
C VAL A 51 12.59 4.52 8.55
N VAL A 52 13.59 5.40 8.65
CA VAL A 52 14.61 5.38 9.72
C VAL A 52 14.03 5.44 11.14
N ALA A 53 12.83 6.00 11.29
CA ALA A 53 12.13 6.16 12.56
C ALA A 53 10.95 5.19 12.75
N ALA A 54 10.81 4.14 11.94
CA ALA A 54 9.72 3.18 12.06
C ALA A 54 9.64 2.59 13.48
N GLY A 55 8.46 2.69 14.10
CA GLY A 55 8.22 2.23 15.47
C GLY A 55 8.94 3.02 16.57
N ARG A 56 9.61 4.13 16.25
CA ARG A 56 10.32 4.99 17.23
C ARG A 56 9.37 5.97 17.91
N VAL A 57 8.43 5.43 18.67
CA VAL A 57 7.46 6.19 19.47
C VAL A 57 7.91 6.22 20.93
N ARG A 58 8.76 7.19 21.31
CA ARG A 58 9.24 7.40 22.67
C ARG A 58 9.50 8.87 22.95
#